data_AF-A0A2D8I431-F1
#
_entry.id   AF-A0A2D8I431-F1
#
_cell.length_a   1.000
_cell.length_b   1.000
_cell.length_c   1.000
_cell.angle_alpha   90.00
_cell.angle_beta   90.00
_cell.angle_gamma   90.00
#
_symmetry.space_group_name_H-M   'P 1'
#
loop_
_entity.id
_entity.type
_entity.pdbx_description
1 polymer ?
#
loop_
_entity_poly.entity_id
_entity_poly.type
_entity_poly.pdbx_seq_one_letter_code
_entity_poly.pdbx_strand_id
1 'polypeptide(L)'
;MLVAIILILLGVYFGFRRIKIKRYVENIPTSLSSGLCYGPAEIKGAVVFADDTALNGPETKDKCVYYRHKITEKRRSGKKNRIVVIKDETHQIPFYCKDREGNTKIIPDGAEVTAELKYQKRRGRRTYYEWHLPENAEIYVLGSAVIDDVEGDKLAVSDGKDKFPFIISDESETEVMLRQGRKGLLGLGVAQNATVFLGLVLFGAVGSFAATDFLLAAMFAPLFLAISMFALMYNDLIFLRNRVSRAWANIEVSIKKRSDLIPNLEEVVKTYLSHEKEVLVSLAELRNSVVGKSVFSPTDADEVMGHELMVSNKIFALREAYPDLKSNEMIDDFMIRLARMENEVSMMRSGYNDGVERYRSAKQRFPEVILSKLFKFEDHNLLSFSSEIREIPNVNFEESNQNEVKKDSNLPNSKDVIPEKTESDLEINKGPETNEILPGQKNEDESLAKFYVHKKGNQYGPYSLIQIREYLKNNSFSLDDLASWDGQSWKKISQIPNLNQ
;
A
#
# COMPACT_ATOMS: atom_id res chain seq x y z
N MET A 1 45.24 5.08 3.60
CA MET A 1 44.64 4.62 2.33
C MET A 1 43.52 3.60 2.58
N LEU A 2 43.82 2.44 3.18
CA LEU A 2 42.85 1.36 3.40
C LEU A 2 41.58 1.79 4.17
N VAL A 3 41.75 2.58 5.24
CA VAL A 3 40.61 3.15 6.00
C VAL A 3 39.70 4.02 5.12
N ALA A 4 40.28 4.83 4.23
CA ALA A 4 39.51 5.70 3.34
C ALA A 4 38.69 4.87 2.34
N ILE A 5 39.29 3.84 1.75
CA ILE A 5 38.60 2.92 0.82
C ILE A 5 37.43 2.22 1.51
N ILE A 6 37.63 1.72 2.74
CA ILE A 6 36.55 1.09 3.52
C ILE A 6 35.41 2.08 3.77
N LEU A 7 35.71 3.32 4.18
CA LEU A 7 34.70 4.34 4.43
C LEU A 7 33.94 4.73 3.15
N ILE A 8 34.61 4.79 2.00
CA ILE A 8 33.98 5.03 0.70
C ILE A 8 33.01 3.90 0.38
N LEU A 9 33.46 2.64 0.42
CA LEU A 9 32.63 1.48 0.07
C LEU A 9 31.43 1.33 1.01
N LEU A 10 31.63 1.46 2.33
CA LEU A 10 30.55 1.39 3.31
C LEU A 10 29.58 2.58 3.17
N GLY A 11 30.10 3.79 2.99
CA GLY A 11 29.30 4.99 2.83
C GLY A 11 28.44 4.96 1.56
N VAL A 12 29.00 4.51 0.43
CA VAL A 12 28.28 4.28 -0.83
C VAL A 12 27.23 3.19 -0.63
N TYR A 13 27.61 2.00 -0.15
CA TYR A 13 26.67 0.89 0.03
C TYR A 13 25.48 1.27 0.93
N PHE A 14 25.74 1.87 2.10
CA PHE A 14 24.69 2.29 3.01
C PHE A 14 23.88 3.47 2.46
N GLY A 15 24.56 4.47 1.88
CA GLY A 15 23.96 5.68 1.33
C GLY A 15 22.96 5.36 0.23
N PHE A 16 23.40 4.62 -0.80
CA PHE A 16 22.54 4.23 -1.92
C PHE A 16 21.40 3.30 -1.46
N ARG A 17 21.65 2.36 -0.55
CA ARG A 17 20.58 1.49 -0.02
C ARG A 17 19.48 2.31 0.65
N ARG A 18 19.84 3.30 1.46
CA ARG A 18 18.87 4.16 2.17
C ARG A 18 18.12 5.11 1.23
N ILE A 19 18.78 5.65 0.21
CA ILE A 19 18.13 6.45 -0.85
C ILE A 19 17.16 5.59 -1.67
N LYS A 20 17.54 4.35 -1.97
CA LYS A 20 16.66 3.39 -2.66
C LYS A 20 15.37 3.16 -1.86
N ILE A 21 15.48 2.93 -0.54
CA ILE A 21 14.32 2.79 0.36
C ILE A 21 13.44 4.05 0.33
N LYS A 22 14.04 5.24 0.49
CA LYS A 22 13.33 6.53 0.42
C LYS A 22 12.52 6.67 -0.88
N ARG A 23 13.04 6.20 -2.01
CA ARG A 23 12.34 6.23 -3.30
C ARG A 23 11.19 5.25 -3.40
N TYR A 24 11.29 4.09 -2.77
CA TYR A 24 10.15 3.17 -2.70
C TYR A 24 8.99 3.80 -1.95
N VAL A 25 9.26 4.45 -0.83
CA VAL A 25 8.26 5.22 -0.05
C VAL A 25 7.60 6.30 -0.93
N GLU A 26 8.37 7.09 -1.68
CA GLU A 26 7.80 8.18 -2.51
C GLU A 26 6.96 7.72 -3.70
N ASN A 27 7.28 6.56 -4.26
CA ASN A 27 6.71 6.16 -5.54
C ASN A 27 5.61 5.12 -5.39
N ILE A 28 5.58 4.34 -4.31
CA ILE A 28 4.56 3.32 -4.11
C ILE A 28 3.32 3.98 -3.50
N PRO A 29 2.16 3.91 -4.18
CA PRO A 29 0.95 4.51 -3.65
C PRO A 29 0.45 3.68 -2.46
N THR A 30 -0.08 4.38 -1.47
CA THR A 30 -0.83 3.73 -0.39
C THR A 30 -2.03 3.00 -0.99
N SER A 31 -2.11 1.69 -0.76
CA SER A 31 -3.22 0.84 -1.13
C SER A 31 -4.08 0.57 0.09
N LEU A 32 -5.39 0.48 -0.11
CA LEU A 32 -6.33 0.04 0.90
C LEU A 32 -6.44 -1.48 0.87
N SER A 33 -6.96 -2.07 1.94
CA SER A 33 -7.03 -3.51 2.15
C SER A 33 -7.83 -4.21 1.04
N SER A 34 -8.88 -3.58 0.50
CA SER A 34 -9.66 -4.16 -0.60
C SER A 34 -8.94 -4.10 -1.96
N GLY A 35 -8.05 -3.11 -2.13
CA GLY A 35 -7.28 -2.87 -3.34
C GLY A 35 -5.86 -3.45 -3.29
N LEU A 36 -5.55 -4.29 -2.29
CA LEU A 36 -4.23 -4.87 -2.13
C LEU A 36 -3.95 -5.90 -3.23
N CYS A 37 -2.91 -5.66 -4.01
CA CYS A 37 -2.46 -6.55 -5.07
C CYS A 37 -1.16 -7.26 -4.66
N TYR A 38 -0.94 -8.46 -5.20
CA TYR A 38 0.30 -9.21 -5.00
C TYR A 38 1.54 -8.40 -5.41
N GLY A 39 2.58 -8.42 -4.56
CA GLY A 39 3.85 -7.73 -4.76
C GLY A 39 4.05 -6.50 -3.87
N PRO A 40 4.94 -5.56 -4.24
CA PRO A 40 5.24 -4.37 -3.46
C PRO A 40 4.00 -3.53 -3.16
N ALA A 41 3.72 -3.31 -1.88
CA ALA A 41 2.56 -2.58 -1.42
C ALA A 41 2.92 -1.65 -0.25
N GLU A 42 2.15 -0.56 -0.15
CA GLU A 42 2.16 0.34 0.98
C GLU A 42 0.76 0.36 1.60
N ILE A 43 0.66 0.24 2.92
CA ILE A 43 -0.61 0.25 3.65
C ILE A 43 -0.46 1.17 4.86
N LYS A 44 -1.54 1.88 5.19
CA LYS A 44 -1.65 2.71 6.39
C LYS A 44 -2.92 2.35 7.14
N GLY A 45 -2.84 2.33 8.46
CA GLY A 45 -3.99 2.03 9.30
C GLY A 45 -3.63 1.81 10.75
N ALA A 46 -4.62 1.41 11.53
CA ALA A 46 -4.49 1.16 12.95
C ALA A 46 -4.09 -0.29 13.24
N VAL A 47 -3.22 -0.50 14.23
CA VAL A 47 -2.87 -1.83 14.72
C VAL A 47 -4.06 -2.50 15.41
N VAL A 48 -4.37 -3.73 15.00
CA VAL A 48 -5.38 -4.61 15.60
C VAL A 48 -4.73 -5.96 15.90
N PHE A 49 -4.99 -6.53 17.08
CA PHE A 49 -4.41 -7.81 17.47
C PHE A 49 -5.04 -8.98 16.71
N ALA A 50 -4.26 -10.03 16.44
CA ALA A 50 -4.75 -11.28 15.90
C ALA A 50 -5.15 -12.23 17.05
N ASP A 51 -6.43 -12.64 17.12
CA ASP A 51 -6.97 -13.71 17.99
C ASP A 51 -6.35 -13.82 19.40
N ASP A 52 -6.55 -12.78 20.23
CA ASP A 52 -6.11 -12.65 21.63
C ASP A 52 -4.59 -12.82 21.87
N THR A 53 -3.80 -12.90 20.79
CA THR A 53 -2.34 -12.89 20.86
C THR A 53 -1.85 -11.44 20.99
N ALA A 54 -1.35 -11.12 22.18
CA ALA A 54 -0.69 -9.85 22.47
C ALA A 54 0.59 -10.11 23.26
N LEU A 55 1.63 -9.36 22.96
CA LEU A 55 2.82 -9.28 23.80
C LEU A 55 2.55 -8.30 24.94
N ASN A 56 3.26 -8.46 26.05
CA ASN A 56 3.25 -7.48 27.13
C ASN A 56 4.61 -6.77 27.19
N GLY A 57 4.58 -5.43 27.14
CA GLY A 57 5.75 -4.59 27.29
C GLY A 57 6.52 -4.93 28.57
N PRO A 58 7.86 -5.10 28.53
CA PRO A 58 8.60 -5.58 29.69
C PRO A 58 8.60 -4.61 30.89
N GLU A 59 8.64 -3.29 30.64
CA GLU A 59 8.60 -2.24 31.65
C GLU A 59 7.20 -1.66 31.85
N THR A 60 6.47 -1.32 30.77
CA THR A 60 5.13 -0.70 30.91
C THR A 60 4.02 -1.69 31.23
N LYS A 61 4.18 -2.97 30.84
CA LYS A 61 3.15 -4.02 30.89
C LYS A 61 1.96 -3.80 29.95
N ASP A 62 2.06 -2.85 29.03
CA ASP A 62 1.00 -2.61 28.05
C ASP A 62 0.95 -3.73 27.01
N LYS A 63 -0.25 -4.05 26.52
CA LYS A 63 -0.43 -4.98 25.41
C LYS A 63 0.09 -4.36 24.10
N CYS A 64 0.88 -5.10 23.35
CA CYS A 64 1.50 -4.64 22.11
C CYS A 64 1.75 -5.79 21.11
N VAL A 65 1.93 -5.44 19.83
CA VAL A 65 2.30 -6.40 18.76
C VAL A 65 3.81 -6.49 18.55
N TYR A 66 4.53 -5.46 19.01
CA TYR A 66 5.97 -5.32 18.88
C TYR A 66 6.51 -4.63 20.11
N TYR A 67 7.65 -5.08 20.64
CA TYR A 67 8.46 -4.28 21.52
C TYR A 67 9.96 -4.47 21.27
N ARG A 68 10.73 -3.41 21.54
CA ARG A 68 12.18 -3.43 21.70
C ARG A 68 12.54 -3.00 23.11
N HIS A 69 13.31 -3.81 23.80
CA HIS A 69 13.74 -3.54 25.17
C HIS A 69 15.26 -3.47 25.25
N LYS A 70 15.76 -2.28 25.63
CA LYS A 70 17.19 -1.99 25.72
C LYS A 70 17.56 -1.57 27.13
N ILE A 71 18.59 -2.22 27.66
CA ILE A 71 19.18 -1.89 28.96
C ILE A 71 20.61 -1.45 28.72
N THR A 72 20.94 -0.24 29.18
CA THR A 72 22.31 0.29 29.14
C THR A 72 22.86 0.47 30.55
N GLU A 73 24.17 0.32 30.74
CA GLU A 73 24.84 0.51 32.02
C GLU A 73 25.98 1.53 31.88
N LYS A 74 26.00 2.52 32.78
CA LYS A 74 27.14 3.43 32.92
C LYS A 74 28.25 2.75 33.71
N ARG A 75 29.37 2.48 33.05
CA ARG A 75 30.59 1.95 33.66
C ARG A 75 31.67 3.03 33.71
N ARG A 76 32.40 3.07 34.82
CA ARG A 76 33.55 3.95 35.00
C ARG A 76 34.82 3.11 34.96
N SER A 77 35.77 3.52 34.11
CA SER A 77 37.12 2.98 34.09
C SER A 77 38.09 4.15 34.24
N GLY A 78 38.66 4.28 35.45
CA GLY A 78 39.47 5.44 35.83
C GLY A 78 38.70 6.78 35.73
N LYS A 79 39.20 7.69 34.89
CA LYS A 79 38.57 9.00 34.60
C LYS A 79 37.57 8.96 33.44
N LYS A 80 37.45 7.85 32.71
CA LYS A 80 36.56 7.73 31.55
C LYS A 80 35.24 7.05 31.94
N ASN A 81 34.13 7.62 31.49
CA ASN A 81 32.81 7.01 31.59
C ASN A 81 32.44 6.41 30.23
N ARG A 82 31.92 5.17 30.22
CA ARG A 82 31.40 4.51 29.02
C ARG A 82 30.01 3.96 29.30
N ILE A 83 29.12 4.10 28.32
CA ILE A 83 27.81 3.45 28.33
C ILE A 83 27.95 2.13 27.57
N VAL A 84 27.53 1.03 28.19
CA VAL A 84 27.57 -0.31 27.60
C VAL A 84 26.15 -0.83 27.49
N VAL A 85 25.80 -1.45 26.36
CA VAL A 85 24.50 -2.12 26.18
C VAL A 85 24.59 -3.50 26.85
N ILE A 86 23.71 -3.75 27.81
CA ILE A 86 23.63 -5.02 28.56
C ILE A 86 22.62 -5.96 27.91
N LYS A 87 21.49 -5.40 27.45
CA LYS A 87 20.41 -6.12 26.78
C LYS A 87 19.87 -5.25 25.65
N ASP A 88 19.59 -5.84 24.50
CA ASP A 88 18.89 -5.21 23.37
C ASP A 88 18.14 -6.35 22.68
N GLU A 89 16.89 -6.55 23.06
CA GLU A 89 16.02 -7.62 22.55
C GLU A 89 14.81 -7.02 21.84
N THR A 90 14.30 -7.75 20.85
CA THR A 90 13.13 -7.35 20.07
C THR A 90 12.21 -8.54 19.96
N HIS A 91 10.92 -8.32 20.17
CA HIS A 91 9.88 -9.33 20.01
C HIS A 91 8.73 -8.75 19.19
N GLN A 92 8.14 -9.59 18.37
CA GLN A 92 7.09 -9.23 17.44
C GLN A 92 6.20 -10.43 17.16
N ILE A 93 4.93 -10.18 16.90
CA ILE A 93 3.95 -11.19 16.53
C ILE A 93 3.13 -10.70 15.33
N PRO A 94 2.54 -11.60 14.52
CA PRO A 94 1.59 -11.22 13.47
C PRO A 94 0.42 -10.41 14.03
N PHE A 95 -0.07 -9.45 13.25
CA PHE A 95 -1.16 -8.58 13.64
C PHE A 95 -1.92 -8.08 12.40
N TYR A 96 -3.06 -7.42 12.59
CA TYR A 96 -3.82 -6.80 11.51
C TYR A 96 -3.58 -5.29 11.44
N CYS A 97 -3.43 -4.76 10.24
CA CYS A 97 -3.51 -3.34 9.95
C CYS A 97 -4.94 -3.05 9.47
N LYS A 98 -5.68 -2.26 10.25
CA LYS A 98 -7.06 -1.88 9.94
C LYS A 98 -7.09 -0.53 9.26
N ASP A 99 -7.61 -0.50 8.05
CA ASP A 99 -7.92 0.74 7.34
C ASP A 99 -9.44 0.95 7.26
N ARG A 100 -9.86 1.88 6.39
CA ARG A 100 -11.29 2.22 6.21
C ARG A 100 -12.09 1.17 5.44
N GLU A 101 -11.45 0.24 4.74
CA GLU A 101 -12.09 -0.78 3.90
C GLU A 101 -11.98 -2.19 4.48
N GLY A 102 -11.00 -2.45 5.35
CA GLY A 102 -10.88 -3.75 6.00
C GLY A 102 -9.61 -3.91 6.83
N ASN A 103 -9.27 -5.18 7.06
CA ASN A 103 -8.10 -5.59 7.83
C ASN A 103 -7.14 -6.34 6.91
N THR A 104 -5.88 -5.90 6.85
CA THR A 104 -4.80 -6.63 6.19
C THR A 104 -3.87 -7.24 7.23
N LYS A 105 -3.58 -8.54 7.09
CA LYS A 105 -2.64 -9.23 7.98
C LYS A 105 -1.20 -8.80 7.69
N ILE A 106 -0.44 -8.51 8.75
CA ILE A 106 0.97 -8.14 8.71
C ILE A 106 1.77 -9.23 9.43
N ILE A 107 2.73 -9.80 8.73
CA ILE A 107 3.68 -10.79 9.28
C ILE A 107 5.02 -10.06 9.43
N PRO A 108 5.38 -9.55 10.64
CA PRO A 108 6.47 -8.58 10.80
C PRO A 108 7.88 -9.16 10.65
N ASP A 109 8.01 -10.47 10.38
CA ASP A 109 9.30 -11.13 10.26
C ASP A 109 10.13 -10.56 9.11
N GLY A 110 11.34 -10.10 9.46
CA GLY A 110 12.25 -9.41 8.53
C GLY A 110 12.06 -7.89 8.44
N ALA A 111 11.03 -7.32 9.07
CA ALA A 111 10.77 -5.87 9.00
C ALA A 111 11.81 -5.02 9.76
N GLU A 112 12.20 -3.88 9.17
CA GLU A 112 12.81 -2.77 9.92
C GLU A 112 11.69 -2.02 10.67
N VAL A 113 11.42 -2.46 11.90
CA VAL A 113 10.37 -1.85 12.74
C VAL A 113 10.88 -0.59 13.44
N THR A 114 10.06 0.46 13.40
CA THR A 114 10.20 1.67 14.19
C THR A 114 8.97 1.84 15.06
N ALA A 115 9.21 2.12 16.34
CA ALA A 115 8.18 2.42 17.31
C ALA A 115 8.65 3.58 18.19
N GLU A 116 7.71 4.29 18.80
CA GLU A 116 7.91 5.40 19.71
C GLU A 116 8.51 4.90 21.03
N LEU A 117 9.35 5.73 21.66
CA LEU A 117 9.90 5.45 22.97
C LEU A 117 8.83 5.69 24.04
N LYS A 118 8.27 4.60 24.58
CA LYS A 118 7.18 4.65 25.57
C LYS A 118 7.69 4.71 27.01
N TYR A 119 8.88 4.17 27.26
CA TYR A 119 9.47 4.17 28.59
C TYR A 119 10.97 4.43 28.57
N GLN A 120 11.42 5.34 29.44
CA GLN A 120 12.84 5.56 29.74
C GLN A 120 13.02 5.85 31.22
N LYS A 121 13.68 4.95 31.95
CA LYS A 121 13.98 5.18 33.38
C LYS A 121 15.35 4.68 33.77
N ARG A 122 16.05 5.49 34.57
CA ARG A 122 17.33 5.12 35.19
C ARG A 122 17.08 4.50 36.56
N ARG A 123 17.61 3.28 36.79
CA ARG A 123 17.62 2.60 38.09
C ARG A 123 19.08 2.30 38.45
N GLY A 124 19.66 3.11 39.34
CA GLY A 124 21.07 3.02 39.73
C GLY A 124 22.05 3.32 38.59
N ARG A 125 22.86 2.32 38.22
CA ARG A 125 23.83 2.41 37.10
C ARG A 125 23.22 2.06 35.74
N ARG A 126 21.99 1.53 35.71
CA ARG A 126 21.32 1.07 34.50
C ARG A 126 20.23 2.04 34.04
N THR A 127 20.06 2.16 32.74
CA THR A 127 18.93 2.86 32.10
C THR A 127 18.19 1.88 31.22
N TYR A 128 16.88 1.80 31.44
CA TYR A 128 15.94 0.92 30.76
C TYR A 128 15.18 1.74 29.74
N TYR A 129 15.04 1.20 28.54
CA TYR A 129 14.34 1.81 27.42
C TYR A 129 13.38 0.79 26.82
N GLU A 130 12.14 1.21 26.57
CA GLU A 130 11.13 0.39 25.90
C GLU A 130 10.51 1.19 24.76
N TRP A 131 10.52 0.60 23.57
CA TRP A 131 9.73 1.04 22.42
C TRP A 131 8.71 -0.06 22.13
N HIS A 132 7.44 0.28 21.89
CA HIS A 132 6.44 -0.73 21.56
C HIS A 132 5.33 -0.16 20.65
N LEU A 133 4.66 -1.04 19.90
CA LEU A 133 3.49 -0.71 19.08
C LEU A 133 2.22 -1.21 19.80
N PRO A 134 1.44 -0.32 20.44
CA PRO A 134 0.21 -0.70 21.13
C PRO A 134 -0.95 -0.94 20.15
N GLU A 135 -2.07 -1.43 20.67
CA GLU A 135 -3.34 -1.46 19.93
C GLU A 135 -3.76 -0.05 19.50
N ASN A 136 -4.42 0.05 18.35
CA ASN A 136 -4.89 1.31 17.76
C ASN A 136 -3.78 2.34 17.43
N ALA A 137 -2.51 1.93 17.45
CA ALA A 137 -1.45 2.78 16.94
C ALA A 137 -1.61 2.92 15.42
N GLU A 138 -1.62 4.17 14.94
CA GLU A 138 -1.54 4.46 13.50
C GLU A 138 -0.14 4.08 13.01
N ILE A 139 -0.10 3.24 11.98
CA ILE A 139 1.14 2.73 11.41
C ILE A 139 1.19 2.90 9.91
N TYR A 140 2.42 3.04 9.44
CA TYR A 140 2.86 2.98 8.07
C TYR A 140 3.56 1.65 7.82
N VAL A 141 3.09 0.88 6.84
CA VAL A 141 3.71 -0.38 6.42
C VAL A 141 4.09 -0.29 4.96
N LEU A 142 5.35 -0.60 4.67
CA LEU A 142 5.87 -0.81 3.32
C LEU A 142 6.41 -2.23 3.25
N GLY A 143 5.86 -3.09 2.42
CA GLY A 143 6.30 -4.48 2.32
C GLY A 143 5.77 -5.18 1.07
N SER A 144 5.99 -6.48 0.97
CA SER A 144 5.49 -7.29 -0.14
C SER A 144 4.19 -7.98 0.28
N ALA A 145 3.10 -7.71 -0.42
CA ALA A 145 1.86 -8.45 -0.32
C ALA A 145 2.06 -9.83 -0.96
N VAL A 146 1.93 -10.88 -0.15
CA VAL A 146 2.07 -12.28 -0.54
C VAL A 146 0.85 -13.04 -0.08
N ILE A 147 0.63 -14.23 -0.62
CA ILE A 147 -0.41 -15.14 -0.14
C ILE A 147 -0.04 -15.55 1.29
N ASP A 148 -1.00 -15.51 2.21
CA ASP A 148 -0.80 -15.99 3.57
C ASP A 148 -0.61 -17.52 3.54
N ASP A 149 0.56 -18.00 3.99
CA ASP A 149 0.88 -19.43 4.05
C ASP A 149 -0.06 -20.21 4.99
N VAL A 150 -0.71 -19.52 5.96
CA VAL A 150 -1.61 -20.14 6.94
C VAL A 150 -3.06 -20.13 6.46
N GLU A 151 -3.58 -18.98 6.02
CA GLU A 151 -4.98 -18.84 5.60
C GLU A 151 -5.20 -19.19 4.11
N GLY A 152 -4.18 -19.16 3.26
CA GLY A 152 -4.19 -19.59 1.85
C GLY A 152 -4.99 -18.72 0.87
N ASP A 153 -6.08 -18.11 1.33
CA ASP A 153 -7.07 -17.41 0.50
C ASP A 153 -7.00 -15.88 0.59
N LYS A 154 -6.11 -15.34 1.43
CA LYS A 154 -5.94 -13.90 1.63
C LYS A 154 -4.50 -13.46 1.44
N LEU A 155 -4.33 -12.18 1.09
CA LEU A 155 -3.02 -11.55 1.04
C LEU A 155 -2.62 -11.04 2.43
N ALA A 156 -1.36 -11.26 2.77
CA ALA A 156 -0.69 -10.70 3.94
C ALA A 156 0.55 -9.92 3.50
N VAL A 157 0.91 -8.87 4.24
CA VAL A 157 2.16 -8.14 3.99
C VAL A 157 3.30 -8.74 4.80
N SER A 158 4.39 -9.10 4.12
CA SER A 158 5.60 -9.67 4.72
C SER A 158 6.87 -9.23 3.96
N ASP A 159 8.03 -9.80 4.32
CA ASP A 159 9.31 -9.56 3.62
C ASP A 159 9.30 -10.07 2.16
N GLY A 160 8.40 -11.00 1.80
CA GLY A 160 8.24 -11.53 0.44
C GLY A 160 9.46 -12.24 -0.18
N LYS A 161 10.61 -12.27 0.51
CA LYS A 161 11.91 -12.82 0.06
C LYS A 161 12.40 -12.25 -1.29
N ASP A 162 11.88 -11.09 -1.71
CA ASP A 162 12.17 -10.47 -3.01
C ASP A 162 13.14 -9.29 -2.92
N LYS A 163 13.80 -9.11 -1.75
CA LYS A 163 14.71 -8.01 -1.41
C LYS A 163 14.04 -6.62 -1.45
N PHE A 164 12.71 -6.60 -1.49
CA PHE A 164 11.95 -5.38 -1.32
C PHE A 164 12.09 -4.88 0.13
N PRO A 165 12.15 -3.57 0.39
CA PRO A 165 12.24 -3.08 1.76
C PRO A 165 10.96 -3.42 2.53
N PHE A 166 11.12 -4.07 3.67
CA PHE A 166 10.03 -4.29 4.61
C PHE A 166 10.19 -3.38 5.83
N ILE A 167 9.27 -2.44 6.01
CA ILE A 167 9.29 -1.40 7.05
C ILE A 167 7.92 -1.36 7.71
N ILE A 168 7.93 -1.33 9.03
CA ILE A 168 6.75 -1.05 9.86
C ILE A 168 7.13 0.14 10.74
N SER A 169 6.32 1.18 10.76
CA SER A 169 6.66 2.40 11.47
C SER A 169 5.40 3.05 12.02
N ASP A 170 5.46 3.59 13.23
CA ASP A 170 4.44 4.50 13.76
C ASP A 170 4.67 5.97 13.36
N GLU A 171 5.84 6.28 12.78
CA GLU A 171 6.08 7.52 12.06
C GLU A 171 5.23 7.57 10.76
N SER A 172 4.83 8.77 10.35
CA SER A 172 4.14 9.00 9.08
C SER A 172 5.03 8.69 7.86
N GLU A 173 4.43 8.46 6.68
CA GLU A 173 5.15 8.24 5.40
C GLU A 173 6.23 9.30 5.16
N THR A 174 5.88 10.57 5.35
CA THR A 174 6.80 11.70 5.14
C THR A 174 7.97 11.65 6.12
N GLU A 175 7.74 11.31 7.38
CA GLU A 175 8.80 11.18 8.38
C GLU A 175 9.72 10.01 8.08
N VAL A 176 9.17 8.85 7.69
CA VAL A 176 9.93 7.68 7.25
C VAL A 176 10.78 8.05 6.04
N MET A 177 10.19 8.69 5.03
CA MET A 177 10.88 9.17 3.83
C MET A 177 12.05 10.10 4.20
N LEU A 178 11.81 11.13 5.01
CA LEU A 178 12.83 12.09 5.43
C LEU A 178 13.93 11.44 6.26
N ARG A 179 13.60 10.50 7.13
CA ARG A 179 14.56 9.74 7.95
C ARG A 179 15.46 8.87 7.10
N GLN A 180 14.90 8.13 6.13
CA GLN A 180 15.69 7.32 5.20
C GLN A 180 16.54 8.21 4.29
N GLY A 181 16.01 9.34 3.84
CA GLY A 181 16.75 10.36 3.09
C GLY A 181 17.95 10.91 3.87
N ARG A 182 17.76 11.32 5.13
CA ARG A 182 18.85 11.81 6.01
C ARG A 182 19.93 10.75 6.22
N LYS A 183 19.56 9.50 6.51
CA LYS A 183 20.52 8.38 6.65
C LYS A 183 21.30 8.15 5.35
N GLY A 184 20.63 8.25 4.20
CA GLY A 184 21.23 8.11 2.87
C GLY A 184 22.24 9.22 2.56
N LEU A 185 21.84 10.48 2.76
CA LEU A 185 22.71 11.65 2.57
C LEU A 185 23.92 11.62 3.50
N LEU A 186 23.75 11.20 4.76
CA LEU A 186 24.86 11.05 5.69
C LEU A 186 25.87 10.01 5.18
N GLY A 187 25.39 8.85 4.71
CA GLY A 187 26.24 7.80 4.12
C GLY A 187 27.04 8.30 2.91
N LEU A 188 26.38 8.97 1.96
CA LEU A 188 27.05 9.56 0.80
C LEU A 188 28.02 10.68 1.19
N GLY A 189 27.68 11.50 2.18
CA GLY A 189 28.57 12.55 2.70
C GLY A 189 29.84 11.98 3.33
N VAL A 190 29.73 10.89 4.08
CA VAL A 190 30.91 10.17 4.62
C VAL A 190 31.78 9.65 3.48
N ALA A 191 31.18 9.05 2.44
CA ALA A 191 31.92 8.56 1.28
C ALA A 191 32.61 9.67 0.49
N GLN A 192 31.93 10.80 0.26
CA GLN A 192 32.52 11.97 -0.42
C GLN A 192 33.75 12.49 0.34
N ASN A 193 33.63 12.70 1.65
CA ASN A 193 34.75 13.18 2.47
C ASN A 193 35.90 12.16 2.50
N ALA A 194 35.60 10.87 2.59
CA ALA A 194 36.60 9.82 2.51
C ALA A 194 37.30 9.77 1.13
N THR A 195 36.61 10.14 0.05
CA THR A 195 37.19 10.23 -1.31
C THR A 195 38.19 11.38 -1.42
N VAL A 196 37.87 12.56 -0.88
CA VAL A 196 38.83 13.69 -0.80
C VAL A 196 40.03 13.32 0.06
N PHE A 197 39.79 12.70 1.21
CA PHE A 197 40.86 12.22 2.09
C PHE A 197 41.75 11.18 1.41
N LEU A 198 41.19 10.28 0.60
CA LEU A 198 41.96 9.34 -0.20
C LEU A 198 42.86 10.06 -1.20
N GLY A 199 42.37 11.10 -1.89
CA GLY A 199 43.17 11.93 -2.79
C GLY A 199 44.37 12.57 -2.09
N LEU A 200 44.16 13.17 -0.91
CA LEU A 200 45.24 13.75 -0.11
C LEU A 200 46.30 12.70 0.29
N VAL A 201 45.86 11.51 0.71
CA VAL A 201 46.78 10.42 1.08
C VAL A 201 47.57 9.92 -0.13
N LEU A 202 46.98 9.91 -1.34
CA LEU A 202 47.67 9.52 -2.56
C LEU A 202 48.79 10.50 -2.93
N PHE A 203 48.53 11.81 -2.91
CA PHE A 203 49.56 12.82 -3.18
C PHE A 203 50.71 12.76 -2.16
N GLY A 204 50.36 12.61 -0.87
CA GLY A 204 51.37 12.43 0.19
C GLY A 204 52.20 11.16 0.02
N ALA A 205 51.62 10.06 -0.50
CA ALA A 205 52.35 8.83 -0.78
C ALA A 205 53.34 8.96 -1.95
N VAL A 206 53.07 9.86 -2.90
CA VAL A 206 54.00 10.23 -3.99
C VAL A 206 55.08 11.20 -3.50
N GLY A 207 54.96 11.71 -2.27
CA GLY A 207 55.90 12.67 -1.68
C GLY A 207 55.69 14.12 -2.16
N SER A 208 54.57 14.39 -2.82
CA SER A 208 54.20 15.74 -3.28
C SER A 208 53.42 16.47 -2.19
N PHE A 209 53.85 17.71 -1.89
CA PHE A 209 53.22 18.59 -0.89
C PHE A 209 52.98 19.99 -1.46
N ALA A 210 52.77 20.10 -2.77
CA ALA A 210 52.52 21.38 -3.42
C ALA A 210 51.12 21.88 -3.06
N ALA A 211 50.94 23.20 -3.01
CA ALA A 211 49.62 23.81 -2.79
C ALA A 211 48.58 23.35 -3.85
N THR A 212 49.06 23.02 -5.05
CA THR A 212 48.25 22.47 -6.15
C THR A 212 47.65 21.10 -5.82
N ASP A 213 48.30 20.28 -4.99
CA ASP A 213 47.83 18.94 -4.65
C ASP A 213 46.56 18.98 -3.80
N PHE A 214 46.44 19.98 -2.93
CA PHE A 214 45.22 20.24 -2.16
C PHE A 214 44.06 20.63 -3.07
N LEU A 215 44.30 21.44 -4.10
CA LEU A 215 43.29 21.81 -5.10
C LEU A 215 42.86 20.60 -5.92
N LEU A 216 43.81 19.78 -6.38
CA LEU A 216 43.51 18.55 -7.13
C LEU A 216 42.76 17.54 -6.28
N ALA A 217 43.13 17.34 -5.01
CA ALA A 217 42.40 16.47 -4.09
C ALA A 217 40.97 16.97 -3.84
N ALA A 218 40.76 18.29 -3.76
CA ALA A 218 39.42 18.86 -3.62
C ALA A 218 38.53 18.55 -4.85
N MET A 219 39.09 18.39 -6.05
CA MET A 219 38.34 18.00 -7.27
C MET A 219 37.79 16.57 -7.23
N PHE A 220 38.24 15.72 -6.30
CA PHE A 220 37.65 14.40 -6.13
C PHE A 220 36.22 14.46 -5.58
N ALA A 221 35.88 15.50 -4.80
CA ALA A 221 34.52 15.70 -4.31
C ALA A 221 33.48 15.94 -5.42
N PRO A 222 33.63 16.95 -6.31
CA PRO A 222 32.68 17.15 -7.40
C PRO A 222 32.65 15.96 -8.35
N LEU A 223 33.77 15.28 -8.60
CA LEU A 223 33.80 14.04 -9.38
C LEU A 223 32.95 12.93 -8.75
N PHE A 224 33.11 12.70 -7.43
CA PHE A 224 32.31 11.73 -6.69
C PHE A 224 30.82 12.08 -6.72
N LEU A 225 30.47 13.36 -6.55
CA LEU A 225 29.09 13.83 -6.60
C LEU A 225 28.47 13.64 -7.99
N ALA A 226 29.21 13.95 -9.06
CA ALA A 226 28.75 13.72 -10.43
C ALA A 226 28.48 12.23 -10.67
N ILE A 227 29.41 11.35 -10.32
CA ILE A 227 29.22 9.89 -10.46
C ILE A 227 28.02 9.41 -9.64
N SER A 228 27.89 9.91 -8.41
CA SER A 228 26.78 9.54 -7.52
C SER A 228 25.43 9.98 -8.09
N MET A 229 25.36 11.18 -8.64
CA MET A 229 24.18 11.71 -9.33
C MET A 229 23.78 10.83 -10.52
N PHE A 230 24.72 10.48 -11.40
CA PHE A 230 24.45 9.58 -12.53
C PHE A 230 23.95 8.20 -12.08
N ALA A 231 24.58 7.62 -11.05
CA ALA A 231 24.16 6.33 -10.51
C ALA A 231 22.75 6.39 -9.89
N LEU A 232 22.43 7.47 -9.19
CA LEU A 232 21.10 7.71 -8.63
C LEU A 232 20.04 7.80 -9.73
N MET A 233 20.25 8.62 -10.76
CA MET A 233 19.32 8.76 -11.88
C MET A 233 19.14 7.45 -12.67
N TYR A 234 20.22 6.70 -12.88
CA TYR A 234 20.16 5.41 -13.56
C TYR A 234 19.27 4.41 -12.81
N ASN A 235 19.44 4.33 -11.49
CA ASN A 235 18.62 3.47 -10.65
C ASN A 235 17.14 3.92 -10.65
N ASP A 236 16.84 5.20 -10.82
CA ASP A 236 15.46 5.70 -10.95
C ASP A 236 14.79 5.21 -12.23
N LEU A 237 15.48 5.35 -13.36
CA LEU A 237 14.96 4.87 -14.65
C LEU A 237 14.73 3.35 -14.63
N ILE A 238 15.64 2.58 -14.03
CA ILE A 238 15.46 1.13 -13.85
C ILE A 238 14.26 0.82 -12.96
N PHE A 239 14.12 1.53 -11.84
CA PHE A 239 13.01 1.32 -10.92
C PHE A 239 11.66 1.57 -11.61
N LEU A 240 11.53 2.68 -12.33
CA LEU A 240 10.32 3.01 -13.10
C LEU A 240 10.05 1.98 -14.20
N ARG A 241 11.08 1.56 -14.95
CA ARG A 241 10.96 0.49 -15.97
C ARG A 241 10.45 -0.82 -15.36
N ASN A 242 11.04 -1.25 -14.25
CA ASN A 242 10.64 -2.48 -13.57
C ASN A 242 9.21 -2.38 -13.02
N ARG A 243 8.78 -1.19 -12.57
CA ARG A 243 7.41 -0.96 -12.14
C ARG A 243 6.42 -1.13 -13.29
N VAL A 244 6.69 -0.52 -14.45
CA VAL A 244 5.87 -0.69 -15.66
C VAL A 244 5.81 -2.16 -16.08
N SER A 245 6.96 -2.85 -16.07
CA SER A 245 7.01 -4.29 -16.40
C SER A 245 6.21 -5.17 -15.43
N ARG A 246 6.16 -4.82 -14.14
CA ARG A 246 5.35 -5.54 -13.14
C ARG A 246 3.86 -5.26 -13.32
N ALA A 247 3.48 -4.01 -13.56
CA ALA A 247 2.11 -3.65 -13.88
C ALA A 247 1.61 -4.38 -15.13
N TRP A 248 2.47 -4.51 -16.15
CA TRP A 248 2.19 -5.31 -17.34
C TRP A 248 1.98 -6.79 -17.02
N ALA A 249 2.87 -7.40 -16.23
CA ALA A 249 2.74 -8.81 -15.85
C ALA A 249 1.43 -9.10 -15.10
N ASN A 250 0.96 -8.16 -14.26
CA ASN A 250 -0.33 -8.29 -13.59
C ASN A 250 -1.51 -8.27 -14.58
N ILE A 251 -1.46 -7.39 -15.58
CA ILE A 251 -2.46 -7.35 -16.66
C ILE A 251 -2.43 -8.65 -17.45
N GLU A 252 -1.25 -9.16 -17.81
CA GLU A 252 -1.09 -10.42 -18.55
C GLU A 252 -1.69 -11.62 -17.80
N VAL A 253 -1.47 -11.70 -16.48
CA VAL A 253 -2.10 -12.72 -15.64
C VAL A 253 -3.62 -12.58 -15.65
N SER A 254 -4.15 -11.35 -15.60
CA SER A 254 -5.59 -11.12 -15.67
C SER A 254 -6.20 -11.53 -17.01
N ILE A 255 -5.56 -11.17 -18.13
CA ILE A 255 -5.95 -11.62 -19.48
C ILE A 255 -5.98 -13.14 -19.56
N LYS A 256 -4.97 -13.82 -19.00
CA LYS A 256 -4.92 -15.28 -18.98
C LYS A 256 -6.07 -15.88 -18.19
N LYS A 257 -6.35 -15.38 -16.98
CA LYS A 257 -7.51 -15.83 -16.19
C LYS A 257 -8.83 -15.66 -16.94
N ARG A 258 -9.00 -14.56 -17.67
CA ARG A 258 -10.21 -14.30 -18.49
C ARG A 258 -10.29 -15.24 -19.68
N SER A 259 -9.15 -15.46 -20.33
CA SER A 259 -8.98 -16.42 -21.42
C SER A 259 -9.38 -17.84 -21.01
N ASP A 260 -9.06 -18.22 -19.77
CA ASP A 260 -9.42 -19.54 -19.20
C ASP A 260 -10.94 -19.70 -19.01
N LEU A 261 -11.73 -18.61 -19.01
CA LEU A 261 -13.20 -18.66 -18.92
C LEU A 261 -13.90 -18.80 -20.28
N ILE A 262 -13.20 -18.55 -21.40
CA ILE A 262 -13.77 -18.61 -22.76
C ILE A 262 -14.39 -19.98 -23.08
N PRO A 263 -13.76 -21.14 -22.75
CA PRO A 263 -14.35 -22.45 -23.03
C PRO A 263 -15.70 -22.66 -22.33
N ASN A 264 -15.81 -22.24 -21.07
CA ASN A 264 -17.05 -22.31 -20.30
C ASN A 264 -18.13 -21.44 -20.95
N LEU A 265 -17.76 -20.24 -21.42
CA LEU A 265 -18.67 -19.37 -22.16
C LEU A 265 -19.15 -20.01 -23.47
N GLU A 266 -18.25 -20.68 -24.20
CA GLU A 266 -18.56 -21.35 -25.46
C GLU A 266 -19.60 -22.47 -25.29
N GLU A 267 -19.51 -23.23 -24.21
CA GLU A 267 -20.49 -24.27 -23.88
C GLU A 267 -21.89 -23.68 -23.65
N VAL A 268 -21.98 -22.59 -22.89
CA VAL A 268 -23.27 -21.95 -22.60
C VAL A 268 -23.87 -21.28 -23.84
N VAL A 269 -23.06 -20.53 -24.61
CA VAL A 269 -23.51 -19.90 -25.86
C VAL A 269 -24.00 -20.95 -26.86
N LYS A 270 -23.32 -22.10 -26.99
CA LYS A 270 -23.78 -23.21 -27.86
C LYS A 270 -25.10 -23.83 -27.39
N THR A 271 -25.35 -23.84 -26.09
CA THR A 271 -26.55 -24.47 -25.53
C THR A 271 -27.78 -23.58 -25.70
N TYR A 272 -27.66 -22.27 -25.45
CA TYR A 272 -28.80 -21.35 -25.40
C TYR A 272 -28.90 -20.40 -26.60
N LEU A 273 -27.78 -20.08 -27.25
CA LEU A 273 -27.69 -19.10 -28.33
C LEU A 273 -27.20 -19.72 -29.65
N SER A 274 -27.46 -21.02 -29.87
CA SER A 274 -27.04 -21.74 -31.07
C SER A 274 -27.55 -21.13 -32.39
N HIS A 275 -28.67 -20.41 -32.34
CA HIS A 275 -29.27 -19.74 -33.50
C HIS A 275 -28.69 -18.33 -33.76
N GLU A 276 -27.90 -17.77 -32.83
CA GLU A 276 -27.33 -16.43 -32.90
C GLU A 276 -25.96 -16.44 -33.58
N LYS A 277 -25.97 -16.40 -34.91
CA LYS A 277 -24.74 -16.44 -35.73
C LYS A 277 -23.76 -15.32 -35.40
N GLU A 278 -24.25 -14.11 -35.11
CA GLU A 278 -23.39 -12.96 -34.82
C GLU A 278 -22.59 -13.12 -33.51
N VAL A 279 -23.17 -13.82 -32.52
CA VAL A 279 -22.48 -14.11 -31.25
C VAL A 279 -21.44 -15.19 -31.45
N LEU A 280 -21.79 -16.25 -32.19
CA LEU A 280 -20.87 -17.35 -32.49
C LEU A 280 -19.66 -16.89 -33.29
N VAL A 281 -19.83 -15.95 -34.24
CA VAL A 281 -18.72 -15.36 -35.00
C VAL A 281 -17.80 -14.54 -34.08
N SER A 282 -18.36 -13.65 -33.25
CA SER A 282 -17.55 -12.84 -32.32
C SER A 282 -16.84 -13.70 -31.27
N LEU A 283 -17.46 -14.79 -30.83
CA LEU A 283 -16.83 -15.74 -29.91
C LEU A 283 -15.69 -16.52 -30.59
N ALA A 284 -15.85 -16.90 -31.85
CA ALA A 284 -14.79 -17.55 -32.63
C ALA A 284 -13.59 -16.61 -32.85
N GLU A 285 -13.85 -15.32 -33.11
CA GLU A 285 -12.81 -14.28 -33.20
C GLU A 285 -12.05 -14.11 -31.87
N LEU A 286 -12.78 -14.01 -30.76
CA LEU A 286 -12.19 -13.94 -29.42
C LEU A 286 -11.37 -15.18 -29.07
N ARG A 287 -11.86 -16.37 -29.43
CA ARG A 287 -11.11 -17.61 -29.23
C ARG A 287 -9.83 -17.62 -30.05
N ASN A 288 -9.90 -17.20 -31.32
CA ASN A 288 -8.73 -17.15 -32.20
C ASN A 288 -7.67 -16.13 -31.73
N SER A 289 -8.08 -15.05 -31.07
CA SER A 289 -7.13 -14.05 -30.55
C SER A 289 -6.35 -14.52 -29.32
N VAL A 290 -6.84 -15.57 -28.64
CA VAL A 290 -6.30 -16.10 -27.38
C VAL A 290 -5.64 -17.47 -27.54
N VAL A 291 -6.21 -18.36 -28.37
CA VAL A 291 -5.74 -19.75 -28.50
C VAL A 291 -4.32 -19.81 -29.05
N GLY A 292 -3.44 -20.49 -28.32
CA GLY A 292 -2.04 -20.70 -28.72
C GLY A 292 -1.10 -19.55 -28.35
N LYS A 293 -1.59 -18.44 -27.75
CA LYS A 293 -0.75 -17.39 -27.20
C LYS A 293 -0.39 -17.70 -25.74
N SER A 294 0.90 -17.82 -25.45
CA SER A 294 1.43 -17.98 -24.09
C SER A 294 1.99 -16.67 -23.51
N VAL A 295 2.25 -15.68 -24.37
CA VAL A 295 2.76 -14.35 -24.04
C VAL A 295 1.94 -13.33 -24.82
N PHE A 296 1.46 -12.28 -24.15
CA PHE A 296 0.70 -11.20 -24.78
C PHE A 296 1.57 -9.95 -24.94
N SER A 297 1.54 -9.32 -26.12
CA SER A 297 2.02 -7.95 -26.31
C SER A 297 0.96 -6.94 -25.82
N PRO A 298 1.33 -5.70 -25.43
CA PRO A 298 0.37 -4.60 -25.22
C PRO A 298 -0.66 -4.45 -26.34
N THR A 299 -0.24 -4.62 -27.60
CA THR A 299 -1.13 -4.56 -28.76
C THR A 299 -2.08 -5.76 -28.84
N ASP A 300 -1.60 -6.97 -28.52
CA ASP A 300 -2.43 -8.18 -28.49
C ASP A 300 -3.48 -8.11 -27.39
N ALA A 301 -3.12 -7.53 -26.24
CA ALA A 301 -4.02 -7.36 -25.11
C ALA A 301 -5.17 -6.41 -25.44
N ASP A 302 -4.87 -5.27 -26.10
CA ASP A 302 -5.89 -4.33 -26.54
C ASP A 302 -6.88 -5.01 -27.51
N GLU A 303 -6.40 -5.85 -28.44
CA GLU A 303 -7.25 -6.61 -29.35
C GLU A 303 -8.13 -7.63 -28.61
N VAL A 304 -7.55 -8.46 -27.74
CA VAL A 304 -8.27 -9.49 -26.96
C VAL A 304 -9.37 -8.84 -26.12
N MET A 305 -9.05 -7.75 -25.41
CA MET A 305 -10.00 -7.03 -24.58
C MET A 305 -11.12 -6.38 -25.41
N GLY A 306 -10.80 -5.86 -26.60
CA GLY A 306 -11.79 -5.32 -27.54
C GLY A 306 -12.79 -6.37 -28.01
N HIS A 307 -12.30 -7.55 -28.44
CA HIS A 307 -13.16 -8.66 -28.84
C HIS A 307 -14.02 -9.17 -27.69
N GLU A 308 -13.45 -9.25 -26.48
CA GLU A 308 -14.16 -9.71 -25.29
C GLU A 308 -15.28 -8.74 -24.89
N LEU A 309 -15.02 -7.43 -24.94
CA LEU A 309 -16.05 -6.42 -24.68
C LEU A 309 -17.21 -6.53 -25.68
N MET A 310 -16.90 -6.73 -26.96
CA MET A 310 -17.90 -6.92 -28.01
C MET A 310 -18.77 -8.16 -27.75
N VAL A 311 -18.16 -9.31 -27.44
CA VAL A 311 -18.89 -10.55 -27.11
C VAL A 311 -19.77 -10.33 -25.88
N SER A 312 -19.22 -9.73 -24.83
CA SER A 312 -19.94 -9.44 -23.59
C SER A 312 -21.15 -8.53 -23.83
N ASN A 313 -20.99 -7.44 -24.58
CA ASN A 313 -22.10 -6.54 -24.94
C ASN A 313 -23.22 -7.26 -25.71
N LYS A 314 -22.87 -8.13 -26.66
CA LYS A 314 -23.84 -8.90 -27.44
C LYS A 314 -24.61 -9.89 -26.56
N ILE A 315 -23.92 -10.60 -25.66
CA ILE A 315 -24.57 -11.53 -24.73
C ILE A 315 -25.49 -10.78 -23.76
N PHE A 316 -25.07 -9.61 -23.26
CA PHE A 316 -25.91 -8.75 -22.43
C PHE A 316 -27.19 -8.32 -23.15
N ALA A 317 -27.09 -7.85 -24.41
CA ALA A 317 -28.25 -7.42 -25.19
C ALA A 317 -29.24 -8.57 -25.45
N LEU A 318 -28.75 -9.79 -25.65
CA LEU A 318 -29.58 -10.95 -25.92
C LEU A 318 -30.22 -11.55 -24.66
N ARG A 319 -29.69 -11.27 -23.46
CA ARG A 319 -30.26 -11.75 -22.20
C ARG A 319 -31.72 -11.31 -22.00
N GLU A 320 -32.09 -10.14 -22.49
CA GLU A 320 -33.48 -9.67 -22.42
C GLU A 320 -34.41 -10.43 -23.38
N ALA A 321 -33.90 -10.87 -24.52
CA ALA A 321 -34.65 -11.61 -25.53
C ALA A 321 -34.83 -13.10 -25.19
N TYR A 322 -33.96 -13.66 -24.33
CA TYR A 322 -33.96 -15.08 -23.97
C TYR A 322 -34.16 -15.28 -22.46
N PRO A 323 -35.41 -15.46 -21.98
CA PRO A 323 -35.72 -15.67 -20.56
C PRO A 323 -34.98 -16.85 -19.93
N ASP A 324 -34.79 -17.94 -20.68
CA ASP A 324 -34.08 -19.14 -20.20
C ASP A 324 -32.61 -18.87 -19.89
N LEU A 325 -31.98 -17.95 -20.64
CA LEU A 325 -30.61 -17.50 -20.39
C LEU A 325 -30.55 -16.62 -19.14
N LYS A 326 -31.59 -15.82 -18.90
CA LYS A 326 -31.71 -14.91 -17.75
C LYS A 326 -31.88 -15.68 -16.42
N SER A 327 -32.51 -16.84 -16.44
CA SER A 327 -32.71 -17.68 -15.25
C SER A 327 -31.55 -18.64 -14.95
N ASN A 328 -30.50 -18.66 -15.78
CA ASN A 328 -29.40 -19.60 -15.60
C ASN A 328 -28.34 -19.05 -14.63
N GLU A 329 -28.19 -19.69 -13.47
CA GLU A 329 -27.19 -19.35 -12.45
C GLU A 329 -25.76 -19.33 -13.00
N MET A 330 -25.43 -20.20 -13.97
CA MET A 330 -24.10 -20.26 -14.58
C MET A 330 -23.79 -19.01 -15.42
N ILE A 331 -24.80 -18.42 -16.08
CA ILE A 331 -24.63 -17.14 -16.78
C ILE A 331 -24.48 -16.01 -15.78
N ASP A 332 -25.30 -15.98 -14.73
CA ASP A 332 -25.23 -14.91 -13.75
C ASP A 332 -23.87 -14.90 -13.02
N ASP A 333 -23.36 -16.06 -12.58
CA ASP A 333 -22.01 -16.18 -12.00
C ASP A 333 -20.91 -15.75 -13.01
N PHE A 334 -21.00 -16.20 -14.27
CA PHE A 334 -20.06 -15.80 -15.31
C PHE A 334 -20.06 -14.27 -15.52
N MET A 335 -21.23 -13.64 -15.61
CA MET A 335 -21.34 -12.20 -15.84
C MET A 335 -20.84 -11.39 -14.64
N ILE A 336 -21.07 -11.84 -13.41
CA ILE A 336 -20.52 -11.21 -12.19
C ILE A 336 -19.00 -11.30 -12.18
N ARG A 337 -18.44 -12.49 -12.47
CA ARG A 337 -16.98 -12.69 -12.56
C ARG A 337 -16.38 -11.81 -13.65
N LEU A 338 -16.99 -11.78 -14.83
CA LEU A 338 -16.54 -10.96 -15.96
C LEU A 338 -16.59 -9.46 -15.63
N ALA A 339 -17.68 -8.98 -15.02
CA ALA A 339 -17.81 -7.59 -14.60
C ALA A 339 -16.75 -7.19 -13.55
N ARG A 340 -16.51 -8.07 -12.56
CA ARG A 340 -15.44 -7.87 -11.56
C ARG A 340 -14.06 -7.80 -12.22
N MET A 341 -13.76 -8.74 -13.12
CA MET A 341 -12.50 -8.78 -13.84
C MET A 341 -12.34 -7.58 -14.79
N GLU A 342 -13.42 -7.06 -15.38
CA GLU A 342 -13.37 -5.87 -16.22
C GLU A 342 -13.04 -4.61 -15.41
N ASN A 343 -13.68 -4.46 -14.25
CA ASN A 343 -13.40 -3.34 -13.35
C ASN A 343 -11.96 -3.42 -12.83
N GLU A 344 -11.49 -4.62 -12.46
CA GLU A 344 -10.10 -4.87 -12.04
C GLU A 344 -9.11 -4.50 -13.15
N VAL A 345 -9.33 -4.97 -14.39
CA VAL A 345 -8.46 -4.69 -15.53
C VAL A 345 -8.47 -3.20 -15.87
N SER A 346 -9.63 -2.54 -15.85
CA SER A 346 -9.73 -1.10 -16.11
C SER A 346 -8.86 -0.29 -15.14
N MET A 347 -8.90 -0.63 -13.85
CA MET A 347 -8.02 -0.04 -12.85
C MET A 347 -6.54 -0.35 -13.11
N MET A 348 -6.20 -1.60 -13.44
CA MET A 348 -4.83 -1.99 -13.77
C MET A 348 -4.30 -1.27 -15.02
N ARG A 349 -5.12 -1.06 -16.05
CA ARG A 349 -4.77 -0.31 -17.27
C ARG A 349 -4.45 1.15 -16.94
N SER A 350 -5.31 1.80 -16.14
CA SER A 350 -5.07 3.17 -15.69
C SER A 350 -3.75 3.27 -14.92
N GLY A 351 -3.49 2.34 -14.01
CA GLY A 351 -2.23 2.25 -13.26
C GLY A 351 -1.00 1.97 -14.15
N TYR A 352 -1.14 1.12 -15.17
CA TYR A 352 -0.08 0.86 -16.15
C TYR A 352 0.22 2.11 -17.00
N ASN A 353 -0.81 2.78 -17.52
CA ASN A 353 -0.67 3.97 -18.36
C ASN A 353 -0.05 5.14 -17.58
N ASP A 354 -0.48 5.39 -16.34
CA ASP A 354 0.17 6.36 -15.44
C ASP A 354 1.64 5.98 -15.18
N GLY A 355 1.93 4.70 -14.96
CA GLY A 355 3.30 4.20 -14.83
C GLY A 355 4.15 4.48 -16.07
N VAL A 356 3.63 4.23 -17.27
CA VAL A 356 4.30 4.50 -18.55
C VAL A 356 4.52 6.00 -18.74
N GLU A 357 3.53 6.84 -18.42
CA GLU A 357 3.63 8.30 -18.52
C GLU A 357 4.70 8.85 -17.56
N ARG A 358 4.74 8.38 -16.32
CA ARG A 358 5.79 8.74 -15.36
C ARG A 358 7.17 8.31 -15.83
N TYR A 359 7.30 7.10 -16.37
CA TYR A 359 8.56 6.61 -16.93
C TYR A 359 9.01 7.46 -18.14
N ARG A 360 8.11 7.76 -19.09
CA ARG A 360 8.39 8.63 -20.24
C ARG A 360 8.79 10.03 -19.80
N SER A 361 8.04 10.61 -18.87
CA SER A 361 8.32 11.94 -18.31
C SER A 361 9.70 11.99 -17.66
N ALA A 362 10.04 11.00 -16.82
CA ALA A 362 11.36 10.92 -16.20
C ALA A 362 12.46 10.75 -17.26
N LYS A 363 12.23 9.94 -18.29
CA LYS A 363 13.19 9.71 -19.38
C LYS A 363 13.48 10.95 -20.24
N GLN A 364 12.50 11.85 -20.37
CA GLN A 364 12.56 13.05 -21.22
C GLN A 364 13.03 14.31 -20.48
N ARG A 365 13.05 14.30 -19.14
CA ARG A 365 13.52 15.43 -18.32
C ARG A 365 15.04 15.58 -18.41
N PHE A 366 15.52 16.82 -18.28
CA PHE A 366 16.94 17.09 -18.11
C PHE A 366 17.28 17.00 -16.61
N PRO A 367 18.34 16.27 -16.22
CA PRO A 367 19.42 15.72 -17.06
C PRO A 367 19.24 14.25 -17.49
N GLU A 368 18.16 13.57 -17.10
CA GLU A 368 17.91 12.14 -17.38
C GLU A 368 17.91 11.78 -18.86
N VAL A 369 17.53 12.73 -19.74
CA VAL A 369 17.53 12.56 -21.20
C VAL A 369 18.91 12.21 -21.78
N ILE A 370 19.99 12.66 -21.13
CA ILE A 370 21.36 12.33 -21.56
C ILE A 370 21.63 10.85 -21.29
N LEU A 371 21.25 10.40 -20.09
CA LEU A 371 21.43 9.03 -19.65
C LEU A 371 20.55 8.06 -20.47
N SER A 372 19.31 8.46 -20.74
CA SER A 372 18.37 7.63 -21.52
C SER A 372 18.86 7.37 -22.94
N LYS A 373 19.42 8.40 -23.60
CA LYS A 373 20.03 8.29 -24.93
C LYS A 373 21.30 7.45 -24.92
N LEU A 374 22.17 7.64 -23.92
CA LEU A 374 23.44 6.92 -23.83
C LEU A 374 23.25 5.41 -23.62
N PHE A 375 22.28 5.02 -22.77
CA PHE A 375 22.01 3.62 -22.43
C PHE A 375 20.84 2.99 -23.20
N LYS A 376 20.29 3.69 -24.20
CA LYS A 376 19.20 3.21 -25.07
C LYS A 376 17.97 2.70 -24.29
N PHE A 377 17.47 3.49 -23.35
CA PHE A 377 16.24 3.16 -22.63
C PHE A 377 15.03 3.25 -23.58
N GLU A 378 14.44 2.10 -23.89
CA GLU A 378 13.27 1.96 -24.76
C GLU A 378 11.99 2.50 -24.08
N ASP A 379 11.05 2.96 -24.91
CA ASP A 379 9.71 3.34 -24.45
C ASP A 379 8.80 2.11 -24.34
N HIS A 380 7.93 2.15 -23.35
CA HIS A 380 6.80 1.23 -23.25
C HIS A 380 5.60 1.80 -24.00
N ASN A 381 4.82 0.94 -24.67
CA ASN A 381 3.58 1.34 -25.33
C ASN A 381 2.47 1.55 -24.30
N LEU A 382 1.65 2.58 -24.52
CA LEU A 382 0.42 2.78 -23.74
C LEU A 382 -0.64 1.78 -24.21
N LEU A 383 -1.54 1.42 -23.32
CA LEU A 383 -2.76 0.69 -23.66
C LEU A 383 -3.82 1.71 -24.08
N SER A 384 -4.38 1.52 -25.26
CA SER A 384 -5.26 2.49 -25.93
C SER A 384 -6.73 2.23 -25.72
N PHE A 385 -7.09 1.01 -25.29
CA PHE A 385 -8.48 0.59 -25.16
C PHE A 385 -9.15 1.17 -23.90
N SER A 386 -10.24 1.94 -24.08
CA SER A 386 -11.09 2.42 -23.00
C SER A 386 -12.43 1.66 -22.98
N SER A 387 -12.73 1.00 -21.86
CA SER A 387 -14.05 0.51 -21.52
C SER A 387 -14.58 1.32 -20.33
N GLU A 388 -15.85 1.72 -20.36
CA GLU A 388 -16.50 2.34 -19.21
C GLU A 388 -16.63 1.30 -18.07
N ILE A 389 -16.39 1.74 -16.83
CA ILE A 389 -16.57 0.92 -15.62
C ILE A 389 -18.03 0.48 -15.58
N ARG A 390 -18.28 -0.83 -15.55
CA ARG A 390 -19.63 -1.37 -15.48
C ARG A 390 -20.07 -1.53 -14.03
N GLU A 391 -21.29 -1.10 -13.71
CA GLU A 391 -21.90 -1.37 -12.42
C GLU A 391 -22.05 -2.89 -12.26
N ILE A 392 -21.51 -3.43 -11.17
CA ILE A 392 -21.65 -4.85 -10.83
C ILE A 392 -23.09 -5.03 -10.35
N PRO A 393 -23.87 -5.98 -10.91
CA PRO A 393 -25.19 -6.28 -10.39
C PRO A 393 -25.08 -6.70 -8.91
N ASN A 394 -25.84 -6.03 -8.02
CA ASN A 394 -25.92 -6.44 -6.63
C ASN A 394 -26.61 -7.80 -6.54
N VAL A 395 -25.83 -8.86 -6.36
CA VAL A 395 -26.35 -10.18 -6.02
C VAL A 395 -26.09 -10.38 -4.54
N ASN A 396 -27.15 -10.30 -3.75
CA ASN A 396 -27.15 -10.75 -2.36
C ASN A 396 -27.00 -12.27 -2.39
N PHE A 397 -25.78 -12.76 -2.15
CA PHE A 397 -25.57 -14.16 -1.82
C PHE A 397 -25.99 -14.36 -0.36
N GLU A 398 -27.29 -14.54 -0.12
CA GLU A 398 -27.72 -15.10 1.15
C GLU A 398 -27.42 -16.61 1.17
N GLU A 399 -26.50 -16.98 2.06
CA GLU A 399 -26.32 -18.28 2.71
C GLU A 399 -26.62 -19.55 1.90
N SER A 400 -25.62 -20.08 1.22
CA SER A 400 -25.61 -21.50 0.79
C SER A 400 -24.31 -22.24 1.09
N ASN A 401 -23.54 -21.78 2.09
CA ASN A 401 -22.25 -22.39 2.47
C ASN A 401 -22.19 -22.90 3.92
N GLN A 402 -23.25 -23.59 4.38
CA GLN A 402 -23.23 -24.30 5.67
C GLN A 402 -23.49 -25.82 5.58
N ASN A 403 -23.76 -26.38 4.39
CA ASN A 403 -24.17 -27.79 4.30
C ASN A 403 -23.15 -28.77 3.69
N GLU A 404 -21.96 -28.34 3.26
CA GLU A 404 -20.94 -29.26 2.72
C GLU A 404 -19.91 -29.77 3.75
N VAL A 405 -19.86 -29.22 4.97
CA VAL A 405 -18.85 -29.62 5.98
C VAL A 405 -19.29 -30.83 6.85
N LYS A 406 -20.48 -31.41 6.65
CA LYS A 406 -21.00 -32.52 7.51
C LYS A 406 -21.01 -33.92 6.90
N LYS A 407 -20.35 -34.15 5.77
CA LYS A 407 -20.14 -35.51 5.22
C LYS A 407 -18.66 -35.76 4.99
N ASP A 408 -17.92 -35.94 6.08
CA ASP A 408 -16.80 -36.91 6.14
C ASP A 408 -16.13 -36.82 7.52
N SER A 409 -16.65 -37.59 8.48
CA SER A 409 -15.88 -38.05 9.63
C SER A 409 -16.54 -39.29 10.24
N ASN A 410 -16.19 -40.45 9.69
CA ASN A 410 -16.43 -41.74 10.33
C ASN A 410 -15.12 -42.53 10.31
N LEU A 411 -14.43 -42.59 11.45
CA LEU A 411 -13.69 -43.76 11.97
C LEU A 411 -13.22 -43.48 13.43
N PRO A 412 -12.86 -44.48 14.25
CA PRO A 412 -13.70 -44.92 15.35
C PRO A 412 -13.12 -44.73 16.76
N ASN A 413 -14.03 -44.84 17.73
CA ASN A 413 -13.87 -44.99 19.19
C ASN A 413 -12.50 -45.41 19.73
N SER A 414 -12.05 -44.65 20.74
CA SER A 414 -11.25 -45.15 21.86
C SER A 414 -11.83 -44.57 23.15
N LYS A 415 -12.41 -45.45 23.97
CA LYS A 415 -12.84 -45.17 25.35
C LYS A 415 -11.60 -44.90 26.21
N ASP A 416 -11.70 -43.99 27.19
CA ASP A 416 -11.49 -44.31 28.61
C ASP A 416 -11.54 -43.07 29.54
N VAL A 417 -12.40 -43.20 30.57
CA VAL A 417 -12.29 -42.74 31.97
C VAL A 417 -12.69 -41.28 32.38
N ILE A 418 -13.88 -41.26 32.98
CA ILE A 418 -14.69 -40.35 33.85
C ILE A 418 -13.95 -39.72 35.10
N PRO A 419 -14.58 -38.91 36.02
CA PRO A 419 -15.47 -37.71 36.00
C PRO A 419 -14.99 -36.54 36.93
N GLU A 420 -15.61 -35.34 36.86
CA GLU A 420 -16.43 -34.70 37.96
C GLU A 420 -16.50 -33.15 37.93
N LYS A 421 -17.75 -32.63 38.12
CA LYS A 421 -18.17 -31.45 38.94
C LYS A 421 -17.81 -30.03 38.46
N THR A 422 -18.63 -28.98 38.58
CA THR A 422 -20.03 -28.71 38.95
C THR A 422 -20.31 -27.27 38.47
N GLU A 423 -21.56 -26.98 38.10
CA GLU A 423 -22.13 -25.64 37.90
C GLU A 423 -21.92 -24.69 39.09
N SER A 424 -21.79 -23.39 38.83
CA SER A 424 -22.38 -22.36 39.67
C SER A 424 -22.61 -21.08 38.87
N ASP A 425 -23.88 -20.75 38.73
CA ASP A 425 -24.44 -19.52 38.17
C ASP A 425 -23.92 -18.25 38.86
N LEU A 426 -23.81 -17.17 38.09
CA LEU A 426 -24.07 -15.81 38.56
C LEU A 426 -24.54 -14.98 37.35
N GLU A 427 -25.86 -14.94 37.19
CA GLU A 427 -26.56 -13.84 36.52
C GLU A 427 -26.22 -12.52 37.23
N ILE A 428 -26.12 -11.41 36.47
CA ILE A 428 -26.73 -10.11 36.82
C ILE A 428 -26.65 -9.15 35.60
N ASN A 429 -27.85 -8.72 35.20
CA ASN A 429 -28.27 -7.48 34.54
C ASN A 429 -27.98 -7.19 33.06
N LYS A 430 -29.07 -7.36 32.30
CA LYS A 430 -29.46 -6.65 31.09
C LYS A 430 -29.72 -5.15 31.31
N GLY A 431 -29.37 -4.37 30.29
CA GLY A 431 -30.18 -3.25 29.79
C GLY A 431 -29.42 -1.94 29.50
N PRO A 432 -29.79 -1.13 28.48
CA PRO A 432 -30.59 -1.43 27.30
C PRO A 432 -29.86 -1.19 25.96
N GLU A 433 -30.43 -1.80 24.95
CA GLU A 433 -30.19 -1.67 23.52
C GLU A 433 -30.28 -0.20 23.04
N THR A 434 -29.41 0.18 22.11
CA THR A 434 -29.69 1.28 21.17
C THR A 434 -29.61 0.71 19.77
N ASN A 435 -30.76 0.79 19.09
CA ASN A 435 -31.08 0.23 17.79
C ASN A 435 -30.08 0.58 16.68
N GLU A 436 -29.72 -0.44 15.92
CA GLU A 436 -29.36 -0.35 14.51
C GLU A 436 -30.51 0.29 13.72
N ILE A 437 -30.16 1.21 12.81
CA ILE A 437 -31.01 1.57 11.66
C ILE A 437 -30.12 1.54 10.42
N LEU A 438 -30.47 0.65 9.49
CA LEU A 438 -29.93 0.47 8.15
C LEU A 438 -30.42 1.56 7.16
N PRO A 439 -29.79 1.71 5.97
CA PRO A 439 -29.64 2.98 5.27
C PRO A 439 -30.76 3.25 4.24
N GLY A 440 -30.95 4.53 3.90
CA GLY A 440 -31.80 4.92 2.79
C GLY A 440 -31.71 6.39 2.41
N GLN A 441 -31.34 6.61 1.15
CA GLN A 441 -31.58 7.79 0.29
C GLN A 441 -30.56 8.94 0.25
N LYS A 442 -29.86 8.95 -0.89
CA LYS A 442 -29.14 10.01 -1.61
C LYS A 442 -29.54 11.45 -1.25
N ASN A 443 -28.52 12.26 -0.94
CA ASN A 443 -28.43 13.69 -1.24
C ASN A 443 -26.95 14.03 -1.51
N GLU A 444 -26.45 13.69 -2.70
CA GLU A 444 -25.04 13.88 -3.08
C GLU A 444 -24.67 15.35 -3.40
N ASP A 445 -25.62 16.28 -3.43
CA ASP A 445 -25.35 17.70 -3.81
C ASP A 445 -25.07 18.67 -2.63
N GLU A 446 -25.31 18.29 -1.37
CA GLU A 446 -25.09 19.22 -0.23
C GLU A 446 -23.64 19.25 0.31
N SER A 447 -22.78 18.33 -0.15
CA SER A 447 -21.42 18.16 0.40
C SER A 447 -20.36 19.09 -0.21
N LEU A 448 -20.65 19.77 -1.33
CA LEU A 448 -19.67 20.55 -2.09
C LEU A 448 -19.69 22.06 -1.81
N ALA A 449 -20.72 22.59 -1.15
CA ALA A 449 -20.79 24.01 -0.80
C ALA A 449 -19.85 24.31 0.38
N LYS A 450 -18.76 25.05 0.11
CA LYS A 450 -17.77 25.49 1.10
C LYS A 450 -18.15 26.87 1.64
N PHE A 451 -18.52 26.92 2.91
CA PHE A 451 -18.90 28.15 3.60
C PHE A 451 -17.73 28.70 4.43
N TYR A 452 -17.51 30.01 4.38
CA TYR A 452 -16.62 30.71 5.31
C TYR A 452 -17.46 31.53 6.27
N VAL A 453 -17.13 31.50 7.56
CA VAL A 453 -17.81 32.24 8.63
C VAL A 453 -16.88 33.28 9.21
N HIS A 454 -17.35 34.52 9.35
CA HIS A 454 -16.61 35.62 9.94
C HIS A 454 -17.19 35.97 11.30
N LYS A 455 -16.38 35.82 12.34
CA LYS A 455 -16.76 36.08 13.74
C LYS A 455 -15.67 36.88 14.43
N LYS A 456 -16.05 38.00 15.06
CA LYS A 456 -15.14 38.86 15.85
C LYS A 456 -13.84 39.28 15.12
N GLY A 457 -13.92 39.54 13.81
CA GLY A 457 -12.77 39.99 13.00
C GLY A 457 -11.89 38.88 12.43
N ASN A 458 -12.22 37.61 12.68
CA ASN A 458 -11.50 36.46 12.14
C ASN A 458 -12.40 35.63 11.20
N GLN A 459 -11.82 35.14 10.11
CA GLN A 459 -12.46 34.23 9.16
C GLN A 459 -12.15 32.77 9.51
N TYR A 460 -13.18 31.94 9.53
CA TYR A 460 -13.16 30.52 9.84
C TYR A 460 -13.77 29.73 8.68
N GLY A 461 -13.24 28.54 8.39
CA GLY A 461 -13.70 27.68 7.29
C GLY A 461 -12.55 27.18 6.42
N PRO A 462 -12.83 26.47 5.31
CA PRO A 462 -14.17 26.20 4.77
C PRO A 462 -14.92 25.13 5.58
N TYR A 463 -16.21 25.36 5.83
CA TYR A 463 -17.12 24.42 6.48
C TYR A 463 -18.16 23.88 5.50
N SER A 464 -18.63 22.65 5.72
CA SER A 464 -19.83 22.14 5.06
C SER A 464 -21.11 22.64 5.76
N LEU A 465 -22.26 22.52 5.09
CA LEU A 465 -23.56 22.88 5.67
C LEU A 465 -23.84 22.10 6.97
N ILE A 466 -23.47 20.82 6.99
CA ILE A 466 -23.61 19.93 8.16
C ILE A 466 -22.79 20.46 9.34
N GLN A 467 -21.54 20.87 9.10
CA GLN A 467 -20.66 21.42 10.13
C GLN A 467 -21.21 22.74 10.69
N ILE A 468 -21.77 23.61 9.84
CA ILE A 468 -22.39 24.87 10.32
C ILE A 468 -23.58 24.57 11.25
N ARG A 469 -24.43 23.58 10.92
CA ARG A 469 -25.54 23.17 11.81
C ARG A 469 -25.03 22.67 13.16
N GLU A 470 -23.96 21.89 13.19
CA GLU A 470 -23.34 21.43 14.44
C GLU A 470 -22.77 22.59 15.27
N TYR A 471 -22.09 23.55 14.64
CA TYR A 471 -21.55 24.70 15.34
C TYR A 471 -22.62 25.66 15.87
N LEU A 472 -23.79 25.75 15.22
CA LEU A 472 -24.95 26.46 15.74
C LEU A 472 -25.55 25.74 16.95
N LYS A 473 -25.68 24.40 16.91
CA LYS A 473 -26.15 23.60 18.06
C LYS A 473 -25.24 23.73 19.28
N ASN A 474 -23.92 23.80 19.04
CA ASN A 474 -22.92 23.92 20.09
C ASN A 474 -22.68 25.38 20.57
N ASN A 475 -23.49 26.35 20.13
CA ASN A 475 -23.35 27.79 20.42
C ASN A 475 -21.99 28.41 20.00
N SER A 476 -21.24 27.73 19.13
CA SER A 476 -19.95 28.21 18.61
C SER A 476 -20.13 29.30 17.55
N PHE A 477 -21.24 29.30 16.81
CA PHE A 477 -21.67 30.37 15.90
C PHE A 477 -23.07 30.88 16.28
N SER A 478 -23.37 32.12 15.94
CA SER A 478 -24.69 32.75 16.09
C SER A 478 -25.35 32.92 14.73
N LEU A 479 -26.68 32.93 14.66
CA LEU A 479 -27.44 33.21 13.43
C LEU A 479 -27.16 34.61 12.86
N ASP A 480 -26.65 35.53 13.69
CA ASP A 480 -26.23 36.88 13.31
C ASP A 480 -24.78 36.97 12.81
N ASP A 481 -23.98 35.91 12.97
CA ASP A 481 -22.62 35.89 12.42
C ASP A 481 -22.67 35.90 10.88
N LEU A 482 -21.62 36.42 10.25
CA LEU A 482 -21.56 36.56 8.79
C LEU A 482 -20.98 35.30 8.16
N ALA A 483 -21.54 34.85 7.05
CA ALA A 483 -21.04 33.77 6.22
C ALA A 483 -20.99 34.14 4.74
N SER A 484 -20.05 33.55 4.01
CA SER A 484 -19.92 33.66 2.56
C SER A 484 -19.80 32.28 1.92
N TRP A 485 -20.58 32.05 0.88
CA TRP A 485 -20.63 30.80 0.10
C TRP A 485 -20.54 31.04 -1.41
N ASP A 486 -20.74 32.28 -1.85
CA ASP A 486 -20.59 32.73 -3.23
C ASP A 486 -19.18 33.31 -3.51
N GLY A 487 -18.36 33.48 -2.46
CA GLY A 487 -17.02 34.08 -2.54
C GLY A 487 -17.02 35.59 -2.83
N GLN A 488 -18.18 36.25 -2.88
CA GLN A 488 -18.34 37.64 -3.28
C GLN A 488 -19.02 38.51 -2.23
N SER A 489 -19.90 37.93 -1.40
CA SER A 489 -20.67 38.67 -0.40
C SER A 489 -20.70 37.98 0.96
N TRP A 490 -20.69 38.81 2.02
CA TRP A 490 -20.90 38.37 3.40
C TRP A 490 -22.36 38.61 3.76
N LYS A 491 -23.07 37.53 4.06
CA LYS A 491 -24.50 37.53 4.43
C LYS A 491 -24.66 36.90 5.81
N LYS A 492 -25.79 37.11 6.49
CA LYS A 492 -26.00 36.46 7.80
C LYS A 492 -26.12 34.94 7.64
N ILE A 493 -25.65 34.18 8.62
CA ILE A 493 -25.78 32.71 8.64
C ILE A 493 -27.25 32.30 8.47
N SER A 494 -28.21 33.04 9.03
CA SER A 494 -29.65 32.79 8.84
C SER A 494 -30.13 32.81 7.38
N GLN A 495 -29.35 33.37 6.46
CA GLN A 495 -29.68 33.49 5.04
C GLN A 495 -29.05 32.38 4.19
N ILE A 496 -28.35 31.41 4.82
CA ILE A 496 -27.78 30.26 4.11
C ILE A 496 -28.93 29.38 3.57
N PRO A 497 -28.94 29.06 2.26
CA PRO A 497 -29.92 28.13 1.68
C PRO A 497 -29.89 26.78 2.39
N ASN A 498 -31.05 26.18 2.64
CA ASN A 498 -31.23 24.89 3.31
C ASN A 498 -30.75 24.79 4.77
N LEU A 499 -30.41 25.89 5.45
CA LEU A 499 -29.98 25.81 6.86
C LEU A 499 -31.08 25.28 7.81
N ASN A 500 -32.34 25.57 7.51
CA ASN A 500 -33.51 25.23 8.34
C ASN A 500 -34.29 23.98 7.85
N GLN A 501 -33.82 23.32 6.79
CA GLN A 501 -34.28 21.98 6.38
C GLN A 501 -33.45 20.95 7.13
#